data_AF-A0A7J8A2Y7-F1
#
_entry.id   AF-A0A7J8A2Y7-F1
#
_cell.length_a   1.000
_cell.length_b   1.000
_cell.length_c   1.000
_cell.angle_alpha   90.00
_cell.angle_beta   90.00
_cell.angle_gamma   90.00
#
_symmetry.space_group_name_H-M   'P 1'
#
loop_
_entity.id
_entity.type
_entity.pdbx_description
1 polymer ?
#
loop_
_entity_poly.entity_id
_entity_poly.type
_entity_poly.pdbx_seq_one_letter_code
_entity_poly.pdbx_strand_id
1 'polypeptide(L)' 'MHNLCCDNCHSHVALALNLMRYNNSTTWNMVTVCFFCLLYGKYVSVGAFVKTWLPFVVLLSIILTASLVFNLR' A
#
# COMPACT_ATOMS: atom_id res chain seq x y z
N MET A 1 -4.78 -14.07 17.97
CA MET A 1 -3.31 -14.10 18.04
C MET A 1 -2.76 -13.65 16.70
N HIS A 2 -1.74 -12.80 16.70
CA HIS A 2 -1.00 -12.39 15.49
C HIS A 2 0.29 -13.21 15.44
N ASN A 3 0.56 -13.88 14.32
CA ASN A 3 1.75 -14.71 14.17
C ASN A 3 2.83 -13.93 13.42
N LEU A 4 3.85 -13.42 14.12
CA LEU A 4 4.88 -12.55 13.53
C LEU A 4 5.58 -13.15 12.28
N CYS A 5 5.65 -14.49 12.19
CA CYS A 5 6.27 -15.17 11.04
C CYS A 5 5.34 -15.34 9.83
N CYS A 6 4.02 -15.37 10.03
CA CYS A 6 3.04 -15.60 8.96
C CYS A 6 2.15 -14.40 8.67
N ASP A 7 2.12 -13.44 9.59
CA ASP A 7 1.36 -12.20 9.48
C ASP A 7 2.34 -11.03 9.34
N ASN A 8 2.07 -10.16 8.39
CA ASN A 8 2.89 -8.97 8.16
C ASN A 8 2.67 -7.90 9.25
N CYS A 9 3.51 -6.86 9.24
CA CYS A 9 3.39 -5.75 10.19
C CYS A 9 2.03 -5.01 10.12
N HIS A 10 1.35 -5.02 8.96
CA HIS A 10 0.03 -4.41 8.83
C HIS A 10 -1.05 -5.19 9.60
N SER A 11 -0.97 -6.52 9.61
CA SER A 11 -1.84 -7.38 10.44
C SER A 11 -1.60 -7.15 11.94
N HIS A 12 -0.35 -6.86 12.35
CA HIS A 12 -0.05 -6.51 13.75
C HIS A 12 -0.73 -5.21 14.16
N VAL A 13 -0.57 -4.17 13.33
CA VAL A 13 -1.20 -2.86 13.55
C VAL A 13 -2.71 -2.98 13.56
N ALA A 14 -3.30 -3.74 12.63
CA ALA A 14 -4.74 -3.98 12.60
C ALA A 14 -5.25 -4.65 13.88
N LEU A 15 -4.53 -5.65 14.40
CA LEU A 15 -4.86 -6.27 15.69
C LEU A 15 -4.81 -5.23 16.83
N ALA A 16 -3.76 -4.42 16.90
CA ALA A 16 -3.65 -3.39 17.93
C ALA A 16 -4.80 -2.37 17.88
N LEU A 17 -5.17 -1.91 16.67
CA LEU A 17 -6.31 -1.00 16.48
C LEU A 17 -7.63 -1.62 16.95
N ASN A 18 -7.84 -2.92 16.67
CA ASN A 18 -9.03 -3.64 17.13
C ASN A 18 -9.06 -3.80 18.65
N LEU A 19 -7.93 -4.10 19.28
CA LEU A 19 -7.83 -4.23 20.75
C LEU A 19 -8.11 -2.90 21.46
N MET A 20 -7.65 -1.78 20.88
CA MET A 20 -7.93 -0.44 21.41
C MET A 20 -9.33 0.08 21.08
N ARG A 21 -10.12 -0.66 20.28
CA ARG A 21 -11.40 -0.19 19.72
C ARG A 21 -11.26 1.17 19.05
N TYR A 22 -10.16 1.37 18.31
CA TYR A 22 -9.83 2.65 17.70
C TYR A 22 -10.96 3.11 16.77
N ASN A 23 -11.37 4.37 16.92
CA ASN A 23 -12.55 4.95 16.26
C ASN A 23 -13.85 4.15 16.49
N ASN A 24 -14.03 3.61 17.71
CA ASN A 24 -15.14 2.74 18.08
C ASN A 24 -15.36 1.53 17.14
N SER A 25 -14.29 1.09 16.47
CA SER A 25 -14.32 -0.03 15.52
C SER A 25 -13.39 -1.16 15.96
N THR A 26 -13.80 -2.39 15.66
CA THR A 26 -13.02 -3.63 15.84
C THR A 26 -12.90 -4.42 14.54
N THR A 27 -13.09 -3.76 13.39
CA THR A 27 -13.06 -4.38 12.06
C THR A 27 -11.83 -3.98 11.23
N TRP A 28 -10.79 -3.45 11.89
CA TRP A 28 -9.51 -3.14 11.24
C TRP A 28 -8.84 -4.42 10.72
N ASN A 29 -8.32 -4.35 9.50
CA ASN A 29 -7.56 -5.44 8.88
C ASN A 29 -6.35 -4.88 8.11
N MET A 30 -5.46 -5.74 7.64
CA MET A 30 -4.23 -5.32 6.96
C MET A 30 -4.49 -4.46 5.71
N VAL A 31 -5.60 -4.70 5.00
CA VAL A 31 -5.97 -3.98 3.78
C VAL A 31 -6.43 -2.56 4.11
N THR A 32 -7.29 -2.40 5.11
CA THR A 32 -7.71 -1.07 5.60
C THR A 32 -6.51 -0.27 6.10
N VAL A 33 -5.60 -0.89 6.87
CA VAL A 33 -4.36 -0.23 7.30
C VAL A 33 -3.50 0.18 6.09
N CYS A 34 -3.37 -0.68 5.08
CA CYS A 34 -2.64 -0.36 3.85
C CYS A 34 -3.21 0.88 3.13
N PHE A 35 -4.53 0.92 2.90
CA PHE A 35 -5.17 2.09 2.28
C PHE A 35 -5.00 3.36 3.11
N PHE A 36 -5.08 3.27 4.43
CA PHE A 36 -4.84 4.42 5.30
C PHE A 36 -3.40 4.94 5.15
N CYS A 37 -2.41 4.04 5.11
CA CYS A 37 -1.02 4.43 4.87
C CYS A 37 -0.82 5.03 3.47
N LEU A 38 -1.48 4.51 2.43
CA LEU A 38 -1.36 5.02 1.07
C LEU A 38 -1.99 6.40 0.87
N LEU A 39 -3.17 6.63 1.45
CA LEU A 39 -3.95 7.86 1.25
C LEU A 39 -3.59 8.97 2.24
N TYR A 40 -3.33 8.60 3.50
CA TYR A 40 -3.06 9.56 4.58
C TYR A 40 -1.61 9.56 5.04
N GLY A 41 -0.78 8.66 4.53
CA GLY A 41 0.65 8.64 4.83
C GLY A 41 1.38 9.85 4.25
N LYS A 42 2.42 10.30 4.94
CA LYS A 42 3.29 11.38 4.49
C LYS A 42 4.64 10.83 4.08
N TYR A 43 5.16 11.29 2.95
CA TYR A 43 6.51 10.95 2.51
C TYR A 43 7.56 11.66 3.37
N VAL A 44 8.64 10.96 3.71
CA VAL A 44 9.73 11.49 4.52
C VAL A 44 10.49 12.62 3.78
N SER A 45 10.51 12.57 2.45
CA SER A 45 11.08 13.62 1.60
C SER A 45 10.52 13.54 0.17
N VAL A 46 10.73 14.60 -0.63
CA VAL A 46 10.44 14.58 -2.07
C VAL A 46 11.19 13.44 -2.77
N GLY A 47 12.44 13.18 -2.36
CA GLY A 47 13.23 12.06 -2.89
C GLY A 47 12.61 10.69 -2.57
N ALA A 48 12.02 10.52 -1.38
CA ALA A 48 11.31 9.28 -1.03
C ALA A 48 10.05 9.11 -1.89
N PHE A 49 9.28 10.17 -2.12
CA PHE A 49 8.12 10.16 -3.02
C PHE A 49 8.50 9.69 -4.43
N VAL A 50 9.55 10.29 -5.01
CA VAL A 50 10.03 9.91 -6.35
C VAL A 50 10.45 8.44 -6.36
N LYS A 51 11.22 7.97 -5.38
CA LYS A 51 11.64 6.56 -5.29
C LYS A 51 10.47 5.58 -5.17
N THR A 52 9.39 5.97 -4.50
CA THR A 52 8.20 5.12 -4.35
C THR A 52 7.42 4.98 -5.68
N TRP A 53 7.20 6.07 -6.40
CA TRP A 53 6.29 6.07 -7.56
C TRP A 53 6.97 5.90 -8.92
N LEU A 54 8.21 6.39 -9.07
CA LEU A 54 8.90 6.42 -10.37
C LEU A 54 9.03 5.03 -11.01
N PRO A 55 9.46 3.95 -10.30
CA PRO A 55 9.58 2.63 -10.91
C PRO A 55 8.25 2.10 -11.44
N PHE A 56 7.16 2.33 -10.70
CA PHE A 56 5.81 1.91 -11.10
C PHE A 56 5.33 2.66 -12.35
N VAL A 57 5.48 3.98 -12.39
CA VAL A 57 5.07 4.80 -13.54
C VAL A 57 5.87 4.44 -14.80
N VAL A 58 7.19 4.20 -14.65
CA VAL A 58 8.04 3.77 -15.77
C VAL A 58 7.57 2.41 -16.31
N LEU A 59 7.38 1.41 -15.45
CA LEU A 59 6.91 0.09 -15.89
C LEU A 59 5.54 0.17 -16.57
N LEU A 60 4.59 0.93 -15.99
CA LEU A 60 3.27 1.12 -16.56
C LEU A 60 3.34 1.78 -17.95
N SER A 61 4.19 2.79 -18.12
CA SER A 61 4.39 3.45 -19.42
C SER A 61 4.94 2.50 -20.49
N ILE A 62 5.90 1.62 -20.14
CA ILE A 62 6.44 0.61 -21.05
C ILE A 62 5.36 -0.38 -21.47
N ILE A 63 4.55 -0.87 -20.52
CA ILE A 63 3.46 -1.81 -20.82
C ILE A 63 2.44 -1.15 -21.75
N LEU A 64 1.97 0.06 -21.41
CA LEU A 64 0.98 0.78 -22.19
C LEU A 64 1.47 1.08 -23.62
N THR A 65 2.72 1.53 -23.77
CA THR A 65 3.31 1.82 -25.08
C THR A 65 3.46 0.55 -25.92
N ALA A 66 3.96 -0.55 -25.33
CA ALA A 66 4.05 -1.83 -26.01
C ALA A 66 2.66 -2.33 -26.45
N SER A 67 1.69 -2.35 -25.54
CA SER A 67 0.31 -2.73 -25.85
C SER A 67 -0.28 -1.87 -26.98
N LEU A 68 -0.08 -0.55 -26.95
CA LEU A 68 -0.56 0.33 -28.01
C LEU A 68 0.10 0.00 -29.35
N VAL A 69 1.42 -0.18 -29.39
CA VAL A 69 2.16 -0.55 -30.60
C VAL A 69 1.67 -1.89 -31.18
N PHE A 70 1.41 -2.89 -30.32
CA PHE A 70 0.87 -4.18 -30.77
C PHE A 70 -0.58 -4.09 -31.28
N ASN A 71 -1.41 -3.21 -30.72
CA ASN A 71 -2.79 -3.03 -31.18
C ASN A 71 -2.90 -2.21 -32.47
N LEU A 72 -1.92 -1.35 -32.76
CA LEU A 72 -1.88 -0.53 -33.97
C LEU A 72 -1.21 -1.23 -35.16
N ARG A 73 -0.64 -2.42 -34.95
CA ARG A 73 -0.04 -3.27 -35.98
C ARG A 73 -1.01 -4.35 -36.43
#